data_AF-A0A9X7IP13-F1
#
_entry.id   AF-A0A9X7IP13-F1
#
_cell.length_a   1.000
_cell.length_b   1.000
_cell.length_c   1.000
_cell.angle_alpha   90.00
_cell.angle_beta   90.00
_cell.angle_gamma   90.00
#
_symmetry.space_group_name_H-M   'P 1'
#
loop_
_entity.id
_entity.type
_entity.pdbx_description
1 polymer ?
#
loop_
_entity_poly.entity_id
_entity_poly.type
_entity_poly.pdbx_seq_one_letter_code
_entity_poly.pdbx_strand_id
1 'polypeptide(L)' 'MSGHSKWATTKHKKAVIDARRGKNFARLIKNIEVAARVGGGDPSGNPTL' A
#
# COMPACT_ATOMS: atom_id res chain seq x y z
N MET A 1 -8.78 -32.95 -3.54
CA MET A 1 -8.92 -31.68 -2.79
C MET A 1 -7.59 -31.29 -2.17
N SER A 2 -6.91 -30.29 -2.71
CA SER A 2 -5.66 -29.71 -2.15
C SER A 2 -5.97 -28.68 -1.04
N GLY A 3 -6.81 -29.08 -0.07
CA GLY A 3 -7.40 -28.16 0.93
C GLY A 3 -6.47 -27.83 2.10
N HIS A 4 -5.60 -28.77 2.49
CA HIS A 4 -4.81 -28.66 3.72
C HIS A 4 -3.65 -27.65 3.64
N SER A 5 -3.08 -27.44 2.44
CA SER A 5 -1.90 -26.58 2.24
C SER A 5 -2.23 -25.20 1.66
N LYS A 6 -3.43 -25.00 1.10
CA LYS A 6 -3.89 -23.72 0.54
C LYS A 6 -3.99 -22.64 1.62
N TRP A 7 -4.54 -22.98 2.79
CA TRP A 7 -4.68 -22.03 3.89
C TRP A 7 -3.32 -21.61 4.46
N ALA A 8 -2.43 -22.58 4.71
CA ALA A 8 -1.08 -22.31 5.20
C ALA A 8 -0.30 -21.37 4.27
N THR A 9 -0.37 -21.63 2.95
CA THR A 9 0.27 -20.79 1.93
C THR A 9 -0.31 -19.37 1.91
N THR A 10 -1.63 -19.25 2.01
CA THR A 10 -2.33 -17.95 2.03
C THR A 10 -1.97 -17.15 3.28
N LYS A 11 -1.93 -17.81 4.45
CA LYS A 11 -1.54 -17.21 5.73
C LYS A 11 -0.12 -16.66 5.68
N HIS A 12 0.84 -17.44 5.15
CA HIS A 12 2.23 -17.00 5.05
C HIS A 12 2.39 -15.80 4.12
N LYS A 13 1.80 -15.85 2.91
CA LYS A 13 1.80 -14.72 1.97
C LYS A 13 1.19 -13.47 2.58
N LYS A 14 0.04 -13.60 3.25
CA LYS A 14 -0.63 -12.48 3.93
C LYS A 14 0.24 -11.88 5.04
N ALA A 15 0.90 -12.69 5.87
CA ALA A 15 1.77 -12.20 6.92
C ALA A 15 2.95 -11.36 6.39
N VAL A 16 3.58 -11.79 5.30
CA VAL A 16 4.67 -11.03 4.65
C VAL A 16 4.17 -9.70 4.08
N ILE A 17 2.98 -9.71 3.46
CA ILE A 17 2.36 -8.48 2.92
C ILE A 17 2.01 -7.52 4.06
N ASP A 18 1.38 -8.02 5.11
CA ASP A 18 0.93 -7.22 6.25
C ASP A 18 2.12 -6.65 7.03
N ALA A 19 3.23 -7.38 7.16
CA ALA A 19 4.47 -6.87 7.77
C ALA A 19 5.08 -5.70 6.96
N ARG A 20 4.95 -5.72 5.63
CA ARG A 20 5.49 -4.66 4.75
C ARG A 20 4.53 -3.48 4.57
N ARG A 21 3.24 -3.71 4.83
CA ARG A 21 2.13 -2.77 4.61
C ARG A 21 2.32 -1.45 5.34
N GLY A 22 2.72 -1.46 6.62
CA GLY A 22 2.91 -0.25 7.41
C GLY A 22 3.95 0.70 6.81
N LYS A 23 5.11 0.15 6.39
CA LYS A 23 6.18 0.93 5.75
C LYS A 23 5.74 1.51 4.39
N ASN A 24 4.96 0.75 3.63
CA ASN A 24 4.43 1.22 2.35
C ASN A 24 3.42 2.34 2.53
N PHE A 25 2.48 2.22 3.48
CA PHE A 25 1.52 3.30 3.77
C PHE A 25 2.20 4.57 4.26
N ALA A 26 3.20 4.46 5.14
CA ALA A 26 3.95 5.64 5.60
C ALA A 26 4.62 6.40 4.43
N ARG A 27 5.14 5.67 3.43
CA ARG A 27 5.72 6.28 2.22
C ARG A 27 4.67 6.92 1.32
N LEU A 28 3.53 6.24 1.12
CA LEU A 28 2.44 6.76 0.30
C LEU A 28 1.84 8.03 0.88
N ILE A 29 1.57 8.06 2.19
CA ILE A 29 1.04 9.25 2.89
C ILE A 29 1.99 10.43 2.72
N LYS A 30 3.29 10.24 2.96
CA LYS A 30 4.29 11.30 2.80
C LYS A 30 4.32 11.84 1.36
N ASN A 31 4.20 10.96 0.36
CA ASN A 31 4.19 11.39 -1.04
C ASN A 31 2.94 12.21 -1.37
N ILE A 32 1.76 11.78 -0.91
CA ILE A 32 0.49 12.51 -1.10
C ILE A 32 0.56 13.88 -0.41
N GLU A 33 1.08 13.96 0.82
CA GLU A 33 1.27 15.24 1.53
C GLU A 33 2.18 16.21 0.77
N VAL A 34 3.30 15.70 0.23
CA VAL A 34 4.24 16.51 -0.54
C VAL A 34 3.61 16.96 -1.86
N ALA A 35 2.98 16.06 -2.59
CA ALA A 35 2.31 16.37 -3.85
C ALA A 35 1.20 17.41 -3.65
N ALA A 36 0.38 17.27 -2.60
CA ALA A 36 -0.67 18.23 -2.25
C ALA A 36 -0.11 19.61 -1.86
N ARG A 37 1.03 19.64 -1.17
CA ARG A 37 1.70 20.90 -0.78
C ARG A 37 2.30 21.63 -1.99
N VAL A 38 2.83 20.89 -2.97
CA VAL A 38 3.54 21.48 -4.13
C VAL A 38 2.57 21.86 -5.26
N GLY A 39 1.60 21.00 -5.58
CA GLY A 39 0.73 21.16 -6.74
C GLY A 39 -0.75 21.40 -6.41
N GLY A 40 -1.10 21.54 -5.14
CA GLY A 40 -2.49 21.67 -4.70
C GLY A 40 -3.19 20.31 -4.56
N GLY A 41 -4.34 20.32 -3.87
CA GLY A 41 -5.08 19.12 -3.48
C GLY A 41 -6.03 18.55 -4.52
N ASP A 42 -5.98 19.01 -5.78
CA ASP A 42 -6.80 18.48 -6.86
C ASP A 42 -6.08 17.31 -7.57
N PRO A 43 -6.58 16.07 -7.45
CA PRO A 43 -5.98 14.91 -8.11
C PRO A 43 -6.07 14.95 -9.64
N SER A 44 -7.00 15.72 -10.20
CA SER A 44 -7.18 15.82 -11.65
C SER A 44 -6.23 16.83 -12.30
N GLY A 45 -5.84 17.86 -11.55
CA GLY A 45 -4.92 18.92 -11.98
C GLY A 45 -3.46 18.68 -11.60
N ASN A 46 -3.18 17.72 -10.71
CA ASN A 46 -1.85 17.43 -10.19
C ASN A 46 -1.43 15.98 -10.51
N PRO A 47 -0.68 15.73 -11.59
CA PRO A 47 -0.23 14.38 -11.99
C PRO A 47 0.67 13.68 -10.96
N THR A 48 1.12 14.40 -9.93
CA THR A 48 1.99 13.88 -8.88
C THR A 48 1.23 13.49 -7.60
N LEU A 49 -0.07 13.79 -7.53
CA LEU A 49 -0.99 13.43 -6.44
C LEU A 49 -1.71 12.11 -6.73
#